data_AF-A0A944XC36-F1
#
_entry.id   AF-A0A944XC36-F1
#
_cell.length_a   1.000
_cell.length_b   1.000
_cell.length_c   1.000
_cell.angle_alpha   90.00
_cell.angle_beta   90.00
_cell.angle_gamma   90.00
#
_symmetry.space_group_name_H-M   'P 1'
#
loop_
_entity.id
_entity.type
_entity.pdbx_description
1 polymer ?
#
loop_
_entity_poly.entity_id
_entity_poly.type
_entity_poly.pdbx_seq_one_letter_code
_entity_poly.pdbx_strand_id
1 'polypeptide(L)'
;MSEKWEQRWHPLRQEWVIIAGHRQNRPWSGEMLADPAQDLPDYIDDCYLCPGNTRVSGAANPVYDGVYAFDNDHPCVGPAAPEDLDTPAGIYRNAPASGLARVVCYGPEHNLRLSRLPVDRVAALLREWQAQYRELGARSEV
;
A
#
# COMPACT_ATOMS: atom_id res chain seq x y z
N MET A 1 19.87 -0.68 30.79
CA MET A 1 19.48 -1.46 29.59
C MET A 1 20.75 -2.08 29.03
N SER A 2 20.73 -3.38 28.72
CA SER A 2 21.94 -4.12 28.31
C SER A 2 22.58 -3.51 27.05
N GLU A 3 23.85 -3.14 27.13
CA GLU A 3 24.69 -2.63 26.02
C GLU A 3 25.06 -3.74 25.01
N LYS A 4 24.15 -4.66 24.72
CA LYS A 4 24.45 -5.78 23.82
C LYS A 4 24.34 -5.35 22.37
N TRP A 5 25.42 -5.57 21.63
CA TRP A 5 25.46 -5.37 20.18
C TRP A 5 25.68 -6.75 19.58
N GLU A 6 24.78 -7.16 18.70
CA GLU A 6 24.77 -8.51 18.16
C GLU A 6 24.10 -8.54 16.79
N GLN A 7 24.31 -9.62 16.05
CA GLN A 7 23.52 -9.92 14.87
C GLN A 7 22.49 -11.00 15.23
N ARG A 8 21.24 -10.80 14.82
CA ARG A 8 20.18 -11.82 14.92
C ARG A 8 19.72 -12.21 13.53
N TRP A 9 19.64 -13.52 13.28
CA TRP A 9 19.17 -14.06 12.01
C TRP A 9 17.66 -13.89 11.87
N HIS A 10 17.20 -13.34 10.74
CA HIS A 10 15.79 -13.23 10.39
C HIS A 10 15.37 -14.40 9.49
N PRO A 11 14.66 -15.42 10.00
CA PRO A 11 14.45 -16.67 9.26
C PRO A 11 13.58 -16.52 8.00
N LEU A 12 12.56 -15.65 8.00
CA LEU A 12 11.71 -15.46 6.82
C LEU A 12 12.39 -14.66 5.69
N ARG A 13 13.32 -13.75 6.02
CA ARG A 13 14.07 -12.94 5.05
C ARG A 13 15.43 -13.56 4.71
N GLN A 14 15.87 -14.53 5.49
CA GLN A 14 17.17 -15.20 5.38
C GLN A 14 18.34 -14.21 5.38
N GLU A 15 18.33 -13.27 6.32
CA GLU A 15 19.36 -12.24 6.46
C GLU A 15 19.74 -12.01 7.93
N TRP A 16 20.92 -11.42 8.15
CA TRP A 16 21.37 -11.00 9.49
C TRP A 16 21.00 -9.54 9.76
N VAL A 17 20.40 -9.29 10.93
CA VAL A 17 20.04 -7.95 11.39
C VAL A 17 20.98 -7.53 12.52
N ILE A 18 21.66 -6.40 12.34
CA ILE A 18 22.51 -5.80 13.39
C ILE A 18 21.63 -5.06 14.40
N ILE A 19 21.74 -5.44 15.68
CA ILE A 19 21.09 -4.78 16.80
C ILE A 19 22.13 -3.98 17.56
N ALA A 20 21.96 -2.65 17.58
CA ALA A 20 22.94 -1.71 18.10
C ALA A 20 22.25 -0.58 18.88
N GLY A 21 21.61 -0.91 20.01
CA GLY A 21 20.72 0.02 20.75
C GLY A 21 21.39 1.31 21.25
N HIS A 22 22.70 1.28 21.53
CA HIS A 22 23.49 2.45 21.90
C HIS A 22 23.50 3.55 20.81
N ARG A 23 23.20 3.23 19.55
CA ARG A 23 23.25 4.21 18.45
C ARG A 23 22.24 5.33 18.59
N GLN A 24 21.17 5.14 19.37
CA GLN A 24 20.19 6.18 19.66
C GLN A 24 20.77 7.35 20.47
N ASN A 25 21.93 7.17 21.11
CA ASN A 25 22.62 8.23 21.85
C ASN A 25 23.45 9.16 20.94
N ARG A 26 23.47 8.93 19.62
CA ARG A 26 24.21 9.81 18.70
C ARG A 26 23.49 11.15 18.60
N PRO A 27 24.22 12.28 18.67
CA PRO A 27 23.62 13.58 18.43
C PRO A 27 23.04 13.63 17.01
N TRP A 28 21.82 14.14 16.90
CA TRP A 28 21.12 14.36 15.63
C TRP A 28 21.00 15.86 15.39
N SER A 29 21.48 16.32 14.23
CA SER A 29 21.35 17.70 13.74
C SER A 29 20.83 17.72 12.30
N GLY A 30 20.22 16.61 11.85
CA GLY A 30 19.73 16.43 10.50
C GLY A 30 18.27 16.86 10.34
N GLU A 31 17.63 16.30 9.32
CA GLU A 31 16.23 16.56 8.99
C GLU A 31 15.29 16.26 10.15
N MET A 32 14.34 17.15 10.37
CA MET A 32 13.26 16.98 11.33
C MET A 32 11.96 16.93 10.55
N LEU A 33 11.17 15.87 10.76
CA LEU A 33 9.84 15.81 10.17
C LEU A 33 8.94 16.80 10.90
N ALA A 34 8.18 17.59 10.14
CA ALA A 34 7.09 18.38 10.70
C ALA A 34 6.02 17.42 11.26
N ASP A 35 5.42 17.80 12.38
CA ASP A 35 4.34 17.02 12.97
C ASP A 35 3.13 17.01 12.01
N PRO A 36 2.64 15.85 11.56
CA PRO A 36 1.54 15.80 10.60
C PRO A 36 0.21 16.07 11.32
N ALA A 37 -0.06 17.34 11.61
CA ALA A 37 -1.35 17.81 12.08
C ALA A 37 -1.88 18.91 11.17
N GLN A 38 -2.63 18.50 10.14
CA GLN A 38 -3.71 19.32 9.61
C GLN A 38 -5.01 18.57 9.92
N ASP A 39 -5.95 19.28 10.53
CA ASP A 39 -7.34 18.83 10.59
C ASP A 39 -7.87 18.81 9.16
N LEU A 40 -7.77 17.66 8.51
CA LEU A 40 -8.34 17.45 7.18
C LEU A 40 -9.86 17.31 7.32
N PRO A 41 -10.63 17.83 6.35
CA PRO A 41 -12.07 17.58 6.31
C PRO A 41 -12.34 16.09 6.07
N ASP A 42 -13.53 15.64 6.45
CA ASP A 42 -14.02 14.30 6.15
C ASP A 42 -14.28 14.07 4.66
N TYR A 43 -14.42 15.15 3.89
CA TYR A 43 -14.58 15.12 2.44
C TYR A 43 -13.75 16.21 1.75
N ILE A 44 -13.20 15.89 0.57
CA ILE A 44 -12.46 16.83 -0.27
C ILE A 44 -12.97 16.74 -1.71
N ASP A 45 -13.47 17.84 -2.26
CA ASP A 45 -14.11 17.92 -3.58
C ASP A 45 -13.20 17.49 -4.75
N ASP A 46 -11.89 17.70 -4.64
CA ASP A 46 -10.91 17.36 -5.68
C ASP A 46 -10.13 16.07 -5.39
N CYS A 47 -10.50 15.34 -4.33
CA CYS A 47 -9.86 14.06 -4.02
C CYS A 47 -10.38 12.94 -4.93
N TYR A 48 -9.49 12.37 -5.74
CA TYR A 48 -9.78 11.25 -6.65
C TYR A 48 -10.32 9.98 -5.97
N LEU A 49 -10.25 9.88 -4.63
CA LEU A 49 -10.65 8.71 -3.86
C LEU A 49 -11.96 8.92 -3.09
N CYS A 50 -12.41 10.17 -2.90
CA CYS A 50 -13.63 10.43 -2.15
C CYS A 50 -14.88 9.92 -2.90
N PRO A 51 -15.95 9.55 -2.17
CA PRO A 51 -17.21 9.08 -2.77
C PRO A 51 -17.79 10.10 -3.76
N GLY A 52 -18.34 9.64 -4.88
CA GLY A 52 -18.96 10.52 -5.89
C GLY A 52 -18.00 11.36 -6.73
N ASN A 53 -16.74 11.53 -6.32
CA ASN A 53 -15.75 12.27 -7.09
C ASN A 53 -15.29 11.53 -8.35
N THR A 54 -14.87 12.31 -9.33
CA THR A 54 -14.23 11.82 -10.55
C THR A 54 -12.79 11.40 -10.24
N ARG A 55 -12.39 10.20 -10.67
CA ARG A 55 -11.01 9.72 -10.61
C ARG A 55 -10.13 10.34 -11.70
N VAL A 56 -8.82 10.13 -11.60
CA VAL A 56 -7.86 10.62 -12.61
C VAL A 56 -8.14 10.08 -14.02
N SER A 57 -8.73 8.89 -14.13
CA SER A 57 -9.18 8.33 -15.43
C SER A 57 -10.43 8.98 -16.02
N GLY A 58 -11.12 9.85 -15.27
CA GLY A 58 -12.44 10.39 -15.65
C GLY A 58 -13.62 9.53 -15.20
N ALA A 59 -13.38 8.34 -14.64
CA ALA A 59 -14.45 7.51 -14.06
C ALA A 59 -14.98 8.12 -12.76
N ALA A 60 -16.29 8.07 -12.52
CA ALA A 60 -16.86 8.51 -11.25
C ALA A 60 -16.79 7.39 -10.20
N ASN A 61 -16.38 7.73 -8.98
CA ASN A 61 -16.55 6.85 -7.83
C ASN A 61 -18.04 6.74 -7.48
N PRO A 62 -18.52 5.55 -7.04
CA PRO A 62 -19.84 5.47 -6.45
C PRO A 62 -19.91 6.34 -5.18
N VAL A 63 -21.12 6.70 -4.77
CA VAL A 63 -21.35 7.31 -3.45
C VAL A 63 -21.33 6.18 -2.41
N TYR A 64 -20.14 5.66 -2.13
CA TYR A 64 -19.95 4.55 -1.21
C TYR A 64 -19.98 5.03 0.25
N ASP A 65 -20.51 4.20 1.15
CA ASP A 65 -20.59 4.43 2.61
C ASP A 65 -19.68 3.49 3.42
N GLY A 66 -18.97 2.59 2.72
CA GLY A 66 -18.15 1.53 3.28
C GLY A 66 -16.78 1.41 2.62
N VAL A 67 -16.22 0.22 2.65
CA VAL A 67 -14.97 -0.09 1.94
C VAL A 67 -15.28 -0.14 0.44
N TYR A 68 -14.41 0.43 -0.37
CA TYR A 68 -14.58 0.47 -1.82
C TYR A 68 -13.29 0.07 -2.52
N ALA A 69 -13.38 -0.92 -3.41
CA ALA A 69 -12.25 -1.41 -4.20
C ALA A 69 -12.49 -1.19 -5.71
N PHE A 70 -11.45 -0.81 -6.43
CA PHE A 70 -11.51 -0.59 -7.89
C PHE A 70 -10.16 -0.87 -8.56
N ASP A 71 -10.15 -1.04 -9.89
CA ASP A 71 -8.90 -1.15 -10.66
C ASP A 71 -8.12 0.16 -10.63
N ASN A 72 -6.83 0.07 -10.33
CA ASN A 72 -5.97 1.23 -10.33
C ASN A 72 -5.91 1.82 -11.74
N ASP A 73 -6.18 3.12 -11.87
CA ASP A 73 -6.15 3.83 -13.15
C ASP A 73 -4.72 3.91 -13.75
N HIS A 74 -3.68 3.73 -12.92
CA HIS A 74 -2.27 3.65 -13.31
C HIS A 74 -1.60 2.40 -12.71
N PRO A 75 -1.95 1.20 -13.22
CA PRO A 75 -1.49 -0.04 -12.62
C PRO A 75 0.00 -0.31 -12.94
N CYS A 76 0.74 -0.86 -11.98
CA CYS A 76 2.15 -1.24 -12.16
C CYS A 76 2.33 -2.61 -12.85
N VAL A 77 1.26 -3.38 -12.95
CA VAL A 77 1.17 -4.69 -13.60
C VAL A 77 -0.14 -4.75 -14.39
N GLY A 78 -0.19 -5.50 -15.48
CA GLY A 78 -1.41 -5.54 -16.30
C GLY A 78 -1.36 -6.54 -17.45
N PRO A 79 -2.53 -6.89 -18.03
CA PRO A 79 -2.61 -7.74 -19.20
C PRO A 79 -1.98 -7.11 -20.46
N ALA A 80 -1.73 -5.79 -20.44
CA ALA A 80 -1.06 -5.06 -21.50
C ALA A 80 0.46 -4.96 -21.30
N ALA A 81 1.04 -5.69 -20.33
CA ALA A 81 2.49 -5.72 -20.14
C ALA A 81 3.18 -6.25 -21.42
N PRO A 82 4.26 -5.61 -21.90
CA PRO A 82 4.95 -6.07 -23.11
C PRO A 82 5.48 -7.50 -22.96
N GLU A 83 5.13 -8.37 -23.91
CA GLU A 83 5.62 -9.75 -23.96
C GLU A 83 6.94 -9.88 -24.72
N ASP A 84 7.14 -9.06 -25.75
CA ASP A 84 8.39 -9.01 -26.53
C ASP A 84 9.40 -8.11 -25.83
N LEU A 85 10.23 -8.73 -24.97
CA LEU A 85 11.24 -8.04 -24.17
C LEU A 85 12.64 -8.28 -24.75
N ASP A 86 13.43 -7.21 -24.84
CA ASP A 86 14.85 -7.31 -25.16
C ASP A 86 15.55 -8.24 -24.16
N THR A 87 16.43 -9.12 -24.66
CA THR A 87 17.24 -9.97 -23.79
C THR A 87 18.31 -9.13 -23.09
N PRO A 88 18.31 -9.04 -21.75
CA PRO A 88 19.31 -8.26 -21.03
C PRO A 88 20.68 -8.96 -21.07
N ALA A 89 21.75 -8.17 -20.98
CA ALA A 89 23.13 -8.69 -21.11
C ALA A 89 23.58 -9.54 -19.90
N GLY A 90 24.51 -10.47 -20.14
CA GLY A 90 25.21 -11.19 -19.07
C GLY A 90 24.29 -12.11 -18.25
N ILE A 91 24.29 -11.92 -16.92
CA ILE A 91 23.54 -12.76 -15.97
C ILE A 91 22.16 -12.18 -15.60
N TYR A 92 21.79 -11.05 -16.19
CA TYR A 92 20.51 -10.39 -15.90
C TYR A 92 19.33 -11.12 -16.55
N ARG A 93 18.14 -10.96 -15.97
CA ARG A 93 16.89 -11.55 -16.46
C ARG A 93 15.76 -10.53 -16.34
N ASN A 94 14.82 -10.56 -17.27
CA ASN A 94 13.57 -9.80 -17.25
C ASN A 94 12.38 -10.73 -17.57
N ALA A 95 11.17 -10.26 -17.27
CA ALA A 95 9.92 -10.93 -17.56
C ALA A 95 8.79 -9.90 -17.66
N PRO A 96 7.70 -10.18 -18.39
CA PRO A 96 6.53 -9.29 -18.44
C PRO A 96 5.92 -9.10 -17.05
N ALA A 97 5.46 -7.88 -16.78
CA ALA A 97 4.80 -7.51 -15.53
C ALA A 97 3.29 -7.76 -15.59
N SER A 98 2.88 -9.02 -15.77
CA SER A 98 1.47 -9.40 -15.81
C SER A 98 0.81 -9.35 -14.42
N GLY A 99 -0.49 -9.11 -14.37
CA GLY A 99 -1.28 -9.13 -13.14
C GLY A 99 -2.39 -8.07 -13.14
N LEU A 100 -2.87 -7.72 -11.95
CA LEU A 100 -3.86 -6.67 -11.73
C LEU A 100 -3.54 -5.88 -10.47
N ALA A 101 -3.67 -4.56 -10.53
CA ALA A 101 -3.50 -3.67 -9.38
C ALA A 101 -4.84 -3.06 -8.97
N ARG A 102 -5.25 -3.27 -7.72
CA ARG A 102 -6.47 -2.70 -7.13
C ARG A 102 -6.13 -1.62 -6.11
N VAL A 103 -6.97 -0.60 -6.02
CA VAL A 103 -6.98 0.38 -4.91
C VAL A 103 -8.13 0.02 -3.98
N VAL A 104 -7.92 0.16 -2.67
CA VAL A 104 -8.95 -0.08 -1.64
C VAL A 104 -9.06 1.15 -0.73
N CYS A 105 -10.18 1.86 -0.82
CA CYS A 105 -10.57 2.92 0.11
C CYS A 105 -11.20 2.29 1.37
N TYR A 106 -10.75 2.68 2.56
CA TYR A 106 -11.16 2.02 3.82
C TYR A 106 -12.52 2.51 4.37
N GLY A 107 -13.00 3.64 3.85
CA GLY A 107 -14.24 4.31 4.23
C GLY A 107 -14.40 5.61 3.44
N PRO A 108 -15.58 6.25 3.51
CA PRO A 108 -15.86 7.51 2.81
C PRO A 108 -15.11 8.70 3.41
N GLU A 109 -14.71 8.64 4.67
CA GLU A 109 -14.11 9.76 5.38
C GLU A 109 -12.62 9.93 5.03
N HIS A 110 -12.28 11.02 4.34
CA HIS A 110 -10.92 11.34 3.92
C HIS A 110 -9.94 11.49 5.08
N ASN A 111 -10.40 12.01 6.22
CA ASN A 111 -9.57 12.27 7.38
C ASN A 111 -9.44 11.08 8.34
N LEU A 112 -10.10 9.95 8.06
CA LEU A 112 -10.15 8.81 8.97
C LEU A 112 -9.05 7.79 8.65
N ARG A 113 -8.11 7.64 9.59
CA ARG A 113 -7.00 6.69 9.48
C ARG A 113 -7.38 5.33 10.06
N LEU A 114 -6.73 4.26 9.60
CA LEU A 114 -6.91 2.89 10.10
C LEU A 114 -6.84 2.77 11.62
N SER A 115 -5.93 3.50 12.28
CA SER A 115 -5.77 3.48 13.75
C SER A 115 -6.95 4.06 14.53
N ARG A 116 -7.85 4.79 13.85
CA ARG A 116 -9.05 5.40 14.44
C ARG A 116 -10.34 4.75 13.92
N LEU A 117 -10.25 3.74 13.06
CA LEU A 117 -11.44 3.04 12.58
C LEU A 117 -12.11 2.26 13.73
N PRO A 118 -13.45 2.31 13.84
CA PRO A 118 -14.21 1.41 14.69
C PRO A 118 -13.92 -0.07 14.37
N VAL A 119 -13.99 -0.93 15.37
CA VAL A 119 -13.62 -2.36 15.26
C VAL A 119 -14.46 -3.09 14.19
N ASP A 120 -15.74 -2.75 14.07
CA ASP A 120 -16.65 -3.30 13.06
C ASP A 120 -16.25 -2.87 11.64
N ARG A 121 -15.76 -1.65 11.46
CA ARG A 121 -15.21 -1.14 10.18
C ARG A 121 -13.89 -1.81 9.83
N VAL A 122 -13.02 -2.04 10.81
CA VAL A 122 -11.80 -2.85 10.61
C VAL A 122 -12.18 -4.28 10.18
N ALA A 123 -13.16 -4.89 10.83
CA ALA A 123 -13.62 -6.22 10.44
C ALA A 123 -14.22 -6.25 9.01
N ALA A 124 -14.92 -5.20 8.59
CA ALA A 124 -15.39 -5.05 7.21
C ALA A 124 -14.23 -4.92 6.22
N LEU A 125 -13.22 -4.12 6.53
CA LEU A 125 -11.99 -4.00 5.72
C LEU A 125 -11.25 -5.33 5.58
N LEU A 126 -11.10 -6.09 6.66
CA LEU A 126 -10.47 -7.42 6.59
C LEU A 126 -11.28 -8.40 5.75
N ARG A 127 -12.62 -8.34 5.79
CA ARG A 127 -13.48 -9.14 4.91
C ARG A 127 -13.27 -8.77 3.45
N GLU A 128 -13.17 -7.48 3.14
CA GLU A 128 -12.90 -7.01 1.78
C GLU A 128 -11.54 -7.48 1.29
N TRP A 129 -10.48 -7.38 2.10
CA TRP A 129 -9.17 -7.93 1.73
C TRP A 129 -9.20 -9.42 1.44
N GLN A 130 -9.94 -10.19 2.23
CA GLN A 130 -10.13 -11.62 1.95
C GLN A 130 -10.90 -11.85 0.65
N ALA A 131 -11.92 -11.04 0.35
CA ALA A 131 -12.68 -11.12 -0.89
C ALA A 131 -11.78 -10.82 -2.10
N GLN A 132 -11.04 -9.71 -2.08
CA GLN A 132 -10.09 -9.31 -3.12
C GLN A 132 -9.00 -10.38 -3.31
N TYR A 133 -8.43 -10.91 -2.22
CA TYR A 133 -7.43 -11.98 -2.32
C TYR A 133 -7.99 -13.24 -2.98
N ARG A 134 -9.19 -13.69 -2.59
CA ARG A 134 -9.81 -14.88 -3.19
C ARG A 134 -10.23 -14.66 -4.64
N GLU A 135 -10.74 -13.48 -4.96
CA GLU A 135 -11.11 -13.12 -6.33
C GLU A 135 -9.88 -13.11 -7.24
N LEU A 136 -8.82 -12.39 -6.86
CA LEU A 136 -7.61 -12.27 -7.65
C LEU A 136 -6.86 -13.60 -7.74
N GLY A 137 -6.72 -14.33 -6.62
CA GLY A 137 -6.04 -15.62 -6.61
C GLY A 137 -6.79 -16.75 -7.33
N ALA A 138 -8.05 -16.54 -7.72
CA ALA A 138 -8.81 -17.47 -8.56
C ALA A 138 -8.65 -17.19 -10.06
N ARG A 139 -7.99 -16.09 -10.44
CA ARG A 139 -7.72 -15.71 -11.83
C ARG A 139 -6.37 -16.30 -12.26
N SER A 140 -6.35 -17.03 -13.36
CA SER A 140 -5.13 -17.67 -13.87
C SER A 140 -4.08 -16.68 -14.37
N GLU A 141 -4.52 -15.49 -14.73
CA GLU A 141 -3.71 -14.40 -15.27
C GLU A 141 -3.07 -13.51 -14.19
N VAL A 142 -3.33 -13.78 -12.90
CA VAL A 142 -2.78 -13.08 -11.72
C VAL A 142 -1.95 -14.05 -10.89
#